data_AF-F0RVR0-F1
#
_entry.id   AF-F0RVR0-F1
#
_cell.length_a   1.000
_cell.length_b   1.000
_cell.length_c   1.000
_cell.angle_alpha   90.00
_cell.angle_beta   90.00
_cell.angle_gamma   90.00
#
_symmetry.space_group_name_H-M   'P 1'
#
loop_
_entity.id
_entity.type
_entity.pdbx_description
1 polymer ?
#
loop_
_entity_poly.entity_id
_entity_poly.type
_entity_poly.pdbx_seq_one_letter_code
_entity_poly.pdbx_strand_id
1 'polypeptide(L)'
;MLLCQLQVLDEEFRILYKNTVLTDCAYRIMVLPQPSKLKKRVRLPLGAQAKPTQMRVGFSLSDLYIGCIPSDKFAIVLNGIGGFMELLLKRYAQLIIKVQLKLTEGDSLSINTEANTMQFARLLAREACLSTRQSVTIVETNHGKVVQAYPIDPVEKEIFRPAIHTVVMCHLFDLDANPYLVDSNLLEATSEVGTISKFGHLSDPVFLDRRIAVPWANIPFPGLRWAMELLGKAASEEEMWKLFSSLYRLDGEWASSFWEEQGNLLEYRKQSLNKLGHAHVNFVSDGWQLEAEIARDTVWAGGRTVLASKRYFLPQLPIQSLHASLDCFTAQGSFAASRPLYVLGTEVTGARFTVQDGKVTDWQADTGKPALDAFFNIDEGARHVSELSLADNDTIESRYLQKSIHPHFGKEITTTIILGGFSLDTLTGQSDDEDIKKSKLCESLVRLEIPVGDSQLAINLTTDDGQTHEVMIDGVYNL
;
A
#
# COMPACT_ATOMS: atom_id res chain seq x y z
N MET A 1 -10.05 28.57 23.31
CA MET A 1 -8.65 29.01 23.21
C MET A 1 -8.24 29.70 24.51
N LEU A 2 -7.52 29.00 25.37
CA LEU A 2 -6.43 29.50 26.22
C LEU A 2 -5.64 28.27 26.69
N LEU A 3 -4.41 28.16 26.22
CA LEU A 3 -3.45 27.13 26.63
C LEU A 3 -3.10 27.30 28.11
N CYS A 4 -2.96 26.19 28.84
CA CYS A 4 -2.06 26.12 29.98
C CYS A 4 -1.03 25.02 29.70
N GLN A 5 0.22 25.44 29.46
CA GLN A 5 1.40 24.58 29.52
C GLN A 5 1.66 24.23 30.98
N LEU A 6 1.86 22.95 31.28
CA LEU A 6 2.50 22.49 32.51
C LEU A 6 3.99 22.31 32.18
N GLN A 7 4.80 23.22 32.69
CA GLN A 7 6.26 23.11 32.70
C GLN A 7 6.65 22.33 33.96
N VAL A 8 7.40 21.24 33.78
CA VAL A 8 8.09 20.56 34.87
C VAL A 8 9.39 21.33 35.10
N LEU A 9 9.53 21.87 36.31
CA LEU A 9 10.80 22.38 36.84
C LEU A 9 11.11 21.59 38.13
N ASP A 10 12.39 21.36 38.31
CA ASP A 10 13.05 20.43 39.22
C ASP A 10 12.54 20.30 40.67
N GLU A 11 12.81 19.10 41.21
CA GLU A 11 13.03 18.77 42.63
C GLU A 11 11.87 18.90 43.64
N GLU A 12 11.03 17.86 43.73
CA GLU A 12 10.76 17.07 44.96
C GLU A 12 9.47 16.23 44.77
N PHE A 13 9.63 14.90 44.70
CA PHE A 13 8.55 13.97 44.95
C PHE A 13 8.23 13.97 46.45
N ARG A 14 6.99 14.33 46.84
CA ARG A 14 6.42 13.91 48.12
C ARG A 14 5.02 13.35 47.94
N ILE A 15 4.97 12.03 47.83
CA ILE A 15 3.77 11.25 48.15
C ILE A 15 3.77 11.03 49.66
N LEU A 16 2.79 11.60 50.37
CA LEU A 16 2.53 11.33 51.77
C LEU A 16 1.36 10.35 51.87
N TYR A 17 1.64 9.05 52.06
CA TYR A 17 0.69 8.12 52.63
C TYR A 17 1.19 7.69 54.01
N LYS A 18 0.54 8.22 55.05
CA LYS A 18 0.64 7.69 56.41
C LYS A 18 -0.26 6.46 56.50
N ASN A 19 0.35 5.32 56.77
CA ASN A 19 -0.25 4.08 57.29
C ASN A 19 -1.59 3.64 56.70
N THR A 20 -1.56 2.86 55.61
CA THR A 20 -2.50 1.71 55.48
C THR A 20 -1.92 0.69 54.51
N VAL A 21 -1.81 -0.56 54.98
CA VAL A 21 -1.53 -1.73 54.14
C VAL A 21 -2.79 -2.02 53.30
N LEU A 22 -2.67 -2.00 51.97
CA LEU A 22 -3.68 -2.52 51.05
C LEU A 22 -2.99 -3.41 50.02
N THR A 23 -3.20 -4.71 50.19
CA THR A 23 -2.92 -5.79 49.25
C THR A 23 -3.85 -5.72 48.04
N ASP A 24 -3.31 -5.97 46.84
CA ASP A 24 -3.96 -6.29 45.56
C ASP A 24 -5.29 -5.59 45.24
N CYS A 25 -5.22 -4.50 44.45
CA CYS A 25 -6.14 -4.11 43.36
C CYS A 25 -5.76 -2.71 42.86
N ALA A 26 -5.32 -2.57 41.60
CA ALA A 26 -4.98 -1.28 41.01
C ALA A 26 -6.23 -0.54 40.50
N TYR A 27 -6.77 0.37 41.32
CA TYR A 27 -7.76 1.37 40.87
C TYR A 27 -7.12 2.76 40.83
N ARG A 28 -7.25 3.48 39.70
CA ARG A 28 -6.94 4.92 39.61
C ARG A 28 -8.22 5.72 39.88
N ILE A 29 -8.15 6.67 40.82
CA ILE A 29 -9.26 7.57 41.15
C ILE A 29 -9.18 8.81 40.24
N MET A 30 -10.29 9.16 39.58
CA MET A 30 -10.43 10.41 38.82
C MET A 30 -11.61 11.22 39.37
N VAL A 31 -11.42 12.55 39.47
CA VAL A 31 -12.31 13.54 40.08
C VAL A 31 -12.92 14.37 38.95
N LEU A 32 -14.23 14.29 38.71
CA LEU A 32 -14.95 15.06 37.67
C LEU A 32 -16.11 15.87 38.27
N PRO A 33 -16.38 17.12 37.80
CA PRO A 33 -17.51 17.92 38.27
C PRO A 33 -18.84 17.49 37.62
N GLN A 34 -19.94 17.53 38.40
CA GLN A 34 -21.28 17.14 37.91
C GLN A 34 -21.84 18.08 36.82
N PRO A 35 -22.43 17.56 35.73
CA PRO A 35 -22.94 18.38 34.61
C PRO A 35 -24.17 19.26 34.94
N SER A 36 -24.88 19.00 36.05
CA SER A 36 -26.20 19.57 36.32
C SER A 36 -26.21 20.97 36.97
N LYS A 37 -25.05 21.57 37.27
CA LYS A 37 -24.95 22.93 37.89
C LYS A 37 -24.38 24.03 36.99
N LEU A 38 -24.15 23.78 35.70
CA LEU A 38 -23.75 24.81 34.73
C LEU A 38 -24.95 25.67 34.28
N LYS A 39 -25.49 26.50 35.17
CA LYS A 39 -26.44 27.57 34.82
C LYS A 39 -26.09 28.88 35.53
N LYS A 40 -25.18 29.66 34.95
CA LYS A 40 -25.16 31.12 35.13
C LYS A 40 -24.88 31.80 33.80
N ARG A 41 -25.93 32.42 33.22
CA ARG A 41 -25.82 33.38 32.11
C ARG A 41 -25.19 34.67 32.65
N VAL A 42 -24.08 35.09 32.06
CA VAL A 42 -23.51 36.43 32.30
C VAL A 42 -23.87 37.31 31.10
N ARG A 43 -24.67 38.36 31.33
CA ARG A 43 -24.87 39.47 30.37
C ARG A 43 -23.78 40.50 30.62
N LEU A 44 -23.07 40.91 29.57
CA LEU A 44 -22.19 42.09 29.60
C LEU A 44 -22.95 43.28 29.00
N PRO A 45 -22.92 44.49 29.62
CA PRO A 45 -23.50 45.67 29.01
C PRO A 45 -22.59 46.19 27.88
N LEU A 46 -23.23 46.77 26.85
CA LEU A 46 -22.55 47.43 25.74
C LEU A 46 -21.86 48.72 26.22
N GLY A 47 -20.55 48.80 25.98
CA GLY A 47 -19.77 50.05 26.06
C GLY A 47 -19.10 50.33 27.41
N ALA A 48 -17.93 49.75 27.66
CA ALA A 48 -16.89 50.32 28.52
C ALA A 48 -15.55 49.59 28.34
N GLN A 49 -14.45 50.33 28.12
CA GLN A 49 -13.08 49.83 28.21
C GLN A 49 -12.72 49.56 29.69
N ALA A 50 -12.28 48.35 30.06
CA ALA A 50 -11.68 48.07 31.36
C ALA A 50 -10.74 46.85 31.36
N LYS A 51 -9.61 46.99 32.06
CA LYS A 51 -8.47 46.06 32.22
C LYS A 51 -8.86 44.69 32.80
N PRO A 52 -8.09 43.62 32.56
CA PRO A 52 -8.41 42.28 33.08
C PRO A 52 -8.17 42.21 34.59
N THR A 53 -9.25 42.06 35.36
CA THR A 53 -9.22 41.69 36.79
C THR A 53 -9.33 40.18 36.92
N GLN A 54 -8.43 39.53 37.66
CA GLN A 54 -8.52 38.10 37.97
C GLN A 54 -9.73 37.80 38.86
N MET A 55 -10.59 36.87 38.45
CA MET A 55 -11.69 36.35 39.25
C MET A 55 -11.31 34.95 39.78
N ARG A 56 -11.29 34.76 41.11
CA ARG A 56 -11.15 33.43 41.74
C ARG A 56 -12.54 32.80 41.90
N VAL A 57 -12.74 31.59 41.39
CA VAL A 57 -13.92 30.76 41.67
C VAL A 57 -13.45 29.54 42.47
N GLY A 58 -13.94 29.39 43.71
CA GLY A 58 -13.65 28.24 44.57
C GLY A 58 -14.77 27.20 44.51
N PHE A 59 -14.41 25.92 44.46
CA PHE A 59 -15.35 24.79 44.62
C PHE A 59 -15.18 24.15 46.00
N SER A 60 -16.29 23.72 46.62
CA SER A 60 -16.33 22.96 47.88
C SER A 60 -16.27 21.46 47.59
N LEU A 61 -15.60 20.69 48.47
CA LEU A 61 -15.46 19.22 48.41
C LEU A 61 -16.78 18.43 48.38
N SER A 62 -17.91 19.08 48.67
CA SER A 62 -19.25 18.48 48.66
C SER A 62 -19.87 18.29 47.26
N ASP A 63 -19.23 18.77 46.19
CA ASP A 63 -19.74 18.68 44.80
C ASP A 63 -19.14 17.52 43.97
N LEU A 64 -18.53 16.53 44.64
CA LEU A 64 -17.76 15.44 44.01
C LEU A 64 -18.40 14.06 44.18
N TYR A 65 -18.56 13.32 43.07
CA TYR A 65 -19.08 11.96 43.06
C TYR A 65 -17.95 10.97 42.77
N ILE A 66 -17.86 9.88 43.53
CA ILE A 66 -16.90 8.79 43.33
C ILE A 66 -17.68 7.58 42.78
N GLY A 67 -17.34 7.14 41.56
CA GLY A 67 -17.89 5.93 40.96
C GLY A 67 -16.77 5.03 40.43
N CYS A 68 -16.86 3.72 40.71
CA CYS A 68 -16.00 2.70 40.12
C CYS A 68 -16.62 2.22 38.79
N ILE A 69 -15.84 2.20 37.71
CA ILE A 69 -16.22 1.68 36.39
C ILE A 69 -15.19 0.59 36.01
N PRO A 70 -15.61 -0.54 35.39
CA PRO A 70 -14.70 -1.60 34.95
C PRO A 70 -13.62 -1.09 33.96
N SER A 71 -12.41 -1.64 34.09
CA SER A 71 -11.18 -1.25 33.38
C SER A 71 -11.23 -1.35 31.85
N ASP A 72 -12.23 -2.03 31.32
CA ASP A 72 -12.34 -2.52 29.95
C ASP A 72 -13.16 -1.56 29.04
N LYS A 73 -13.56 -0.38 29.56
CA LYS A 73 -14.35 0.62 28.80
C LYS A 73 -13.76 2.04 28.78
N PHE A 74 -12.50 2.25 29.16
CA PHE A 74 -11.83 3.56 29.06
C PHE A 74 -10.46 3.47 28.38
N ALA A 75 -10.48 3.45 27.05
CA ALA A 75 -9.33 3.89 26.24
C ALA A 75 -9.59 5.35 25.82
N ILE A 76 -9.34 6.31 26.72
CA ILE A 76 -9.27 7.73 26.35
C ILE A 76 -7.84 8.22 26.57
N VAL A 77 -7.10 8.18 25.47
CA VAL A 77 -6.09 9.15 24.99
C VAL A 77 -5.40 9.96 26.11
N LEU A 78 -4.44 9.32 26.77
CA LEU A 78 -3.31 9.98 27.42
C LEU A 78 -2.01 9.50 26.77
N ASN A 79 -1.98 9.48 25.44
CA ASN A 79 -0.75 9.30 24.71
C ASN A 79 -0.45 10.62 24.03
N GLY A 80 0.65 11.27 24.43
CA GLY A 80 1.26 12.31 23.61
C GLY A 80 1.50 11.78 22.19
N ILE A 81 1.81 12.66 21.25
CA ILE A 81 2.03 12.35 19.83
C ILE A 81 2.85 11.05 19.62
N GLY A 82 3.83 10.78 20.49
CA GLY A 82 4.61 9.53 20.47
C GLY A 82 3.83 8.23 20.68
N GLY A 83 2.83 8.19 21.56
CA GLY A 83 2.08 6.95 21.84
C GLY A 83 0.98 6.63 20.82
N PHE A 84 0.52 7.62 20.06
CA PHE A 84 -0.34 7.37 18.90
C PHE A 84 0.46 6.74 17.76
N MET A 85 1.64 7.31 17.47
CA MET A 85 2.55 6.78 16.44
C MET A 85 3.04 5.38 16.75
N GLU A 86 3.39 5.09 18.00
CA GLU A 86 3.79 3.74 18.42
C GLU A 86 2.66 2.72 18.20
N LEU A 87 1.42 3.08 18.51
CA LEU A 87 0.26 2.22 18.27
C LEU A 87 0.04 1.95 16.77
N LEU A 88 0.19 2.99 15.93
CA LEU A 88 0.03 2.91 14.48
C LEU A 88 1.07 1.96 13.86
N LEU A 89 2.34 2.11 14.25
CA LEU A 89 3.43 1.24 13.79
C LEU A 89 3.24 -0.20 14.28
N LYS A 90 2.77 -0.40 15.51
CA LYS A 90 2.43 -1.74 16.02
C LYS A 90 1.29 -2.38 15.22
N ARG A 91 0.23 -1.63 14.90
CA ARG A 91 -0.85 -2.12 14.04
C ARG A 91 -0.35 -2.48 12.65
N TYR A 92 0.55 -1.67 12.08
CA TYR A 92 1.14 -1.97 10.79
C TYR A 92 1.98 -3.26 10.81
N ALA A 93 2.84 -3.42 11.82
CA ALA A 93 3.62 -4.64 12.03
C ALA A 93 2.70 -5.88 12.18
N GLN A 94 1.61 -5.76 12.94
CA GLN A 94 0.64 -6.83 13.12
C GLN A 94 -0.10 -7.18 11.83
N LEU A 95 -0.44 -6.19 11.00
CA LEU A 95 -1.01 -6.41 9.67
C LEU A 95 -0.06 -7.20 8.77
N ILE A 96 1.22 -6.81 8.75
CA ILE A 96 2.26 -7.52 7.98
C ILE A 96 2.40 -8.97 8.45
N ILE A 97 2.55 -9.18 9.75
CA ILE A 97 2.77 -10.50 10.35
C ILE A 97 1.57 -11.43 10.12
N LYS A 98 0.35 -10.96 10.42
CA LYS A 98 -0.84 -11.82 10.47
C LYS A 98 -1.52 -12.00 9.12
N VAL A 99 -1.41 -11.01 8.23
CA VAL A 99 -2.16 -10.98 6.97
C VAL A 99 -1.26 -11.08 5.76
N GLN A 100 -0.27 -10.19 5.62
CA GLN A 100 0.62 -10.25 4.44
C GLN A 100 1.45 -11.52 4.43
N LEU A 101 2.24 -11.78 5.48
CA LEU A 101 3.17 -12.92 5.53
C LEU A 101 2.54 -14.19 6.12
N LYS A 102 1.44 -14.03 6.87
CA LYS A 102 0.79 -15.09 7.65
C LYS A 102 1.79 -15.90 8.47
N LEU A 103 2.64 -15.21 9.23
CA LEU A 103 3.67 -15.86 10.02
C LEU A 103 3.04 -16.79 11.06
N THR A 104 3.65 -17.96 11.22
CA THR A 104 3.27 -19.00 12.18
C THR A 104 4.46 -19.40 13.03
N GLU A 105 4.19 -20.08 14.14
CA GLU A 105 5.23 -20.63 15.01
C GLU A 105 6.21 -21.52 14.22
N GLY A 106 7.51 -21.24 14.30
CA GLY A 106 8.54 -21.94 13.54
C GLY A 106 8.90 -21.32 12.18
N ASP A 107 8.25 -20.24 11.75
CA ASP A 107 8.70 -19.47 10.57
C ASP A 107 9.96 -18.65 10.88
N SER A 108 10.97 -18.74 10.02
CA SER A 108 12.16 -17.90 10.09
C SER A 108 12.07 -16.75 9.10
N LEU A 109 11.99 -15.51 9.61
CA LEU A 109 11.81 -14.31 8.79
C LEU A 109 13.15 -13.65 8.46
N SER A 110 13.33 -13.29 7.19
CA SER A 110 14.37 -12.37 6.71
C SER A 110 13.74 -11.06 6.25
N ILE A 111 14.20 -9.92 6.77
CA ILE A 111 13.74 -8.58 6.43
C ILE A 111 14.86 -7.86 5.67
N ASN A 112 14.71 -7.72 4.36
CA ASN A 112 15.57 -6.83 3.58
C ASN A 112 15.08 -5.39 3.78
N THR A 113 15.98 -4.47 4.12
CA THR A 113 15.63 -3.08 4.45
C THR A 113 16.78 -2.14 4.09
N GLU A 114 16.51 -0.85 4.04
CA GLU A 114 17.52 0.21 3.90
C GLU A 114 17.72 0.95 5.24
N ALA A 115 18.78 1.76 5.34
CA ALA A 115 19.14 2.46 6.57
C ALA A 115 18.03 3.38 7.11
N ASN A 116 17.27 4.03 6.22
CA ASN A 116 16.13 4.90 6.54
C ASN A 116 14.96 4.17 7.23
N THR A 117 14.76 2.89 6.94
CA THR A 117 13.62 2.09 7.42
C THR A 117 14.01 1.08 8.52
N MET A 118 15.29 1.05 8.89
CA MET A 118 15.88 0.19 9.92
C MET A 118 15.14 0.22 11.27
N GLN A 119 14.64 1.38 11.71
CA GLN A 119 13.93 1.48 12.99
C GLN A 119 12.62 0.68 12.97
N PHE A 120 11.86 0.75 11.86
CA PHE A 120 10.65 -0.03 11.71
C PHE A 120 10.97 -1.52 11.48
N ALA A 121 12.02 -1.84 10.74
CA ALA A 121 12.50 -3.22 10.59
C ALA A 121 12.78 -3.89 11.94
N ARG A 122 13.41 -3.17 12.89
CA ARG A 122 13.64 -3.65 14.26
C ARG A 122 12.36 -3.87 15.05
N LEU A 123 11.36 -3.00 14.89
CA LEU A 123 10.04 -3.18 15.51
C LEU A 123 9.37 -4.45 14.96
N LEU A 124 9.30 -4.56 13.63
CA LEU A 124 8.71 -5.71 12.94
C LEU A 124 9.41 -7.01 13.34
N ALA A 125 10.74 -7.03 13.39
CA ALA A 125 11.51 -8.20 13.80
C ALA A 125 11.19 -8.65 15.23
N ARG A 126 11.05 -7.72 16.18
CA ARG A 126 10.68 -8.04 17.57
C ARG A 126 9.27 -8.63 17.65
N GLU A 127 8.30 -8.01 17.00
CA GLU A 127 6.92 -8.51 16.96
C GLU A 127 6.82 -9.87 16.27
N ALA A 128 7.61 -10.10 15.22
CA ALA A 128 7.71 -11.38 14.53
C ALA A 128 8.33 -12.44 15.43
N CYS A 129 9.41 -12.15 16.17
CA CYS A 129 10.00 -13.09 17.15
C CYS A 129 8.97 -13.56 18.19
N LEU A 130 8.08 -12.67 18.64
CA LEU A 130 7.01 -13.04 19.59
C LEU A 130 6.00 -14.00 18.96
N SER A 131 5.73 -13.87 17.66
CA SER A 131 4.73 -14.67 16.94
C SER A 131 5.29 -16.00 16.46
N THR A 132 6.55 -16.03 16.02
CA THR A 132 7.18 -17.22 15.41
C THR A 132 8.00 -18.03 16.41
N ARG A 133 8.41 -17.43 17.53
CA ARG A 133 9.39 -17.99 18.49
C ARG A 133 10.73 -18.34 17.82
N GLN A 134 11.03 -17.70 16.70
CA GLN A 134 12.27 -17.85 15.93
C GLN A 134 13.04 -16.54 15.85
N SER A 135 14.34 -16.68 15.59
CA SER A 135 15.18 -15.53 15.26
C SER A 135 14.79 -14.94 13.91
N VAL A 136 14.84 -13.61 13.84
CA VAL A 136 14.59 -12.83 12.62
C VAL A 136 15.90 -12.21 12.17
N THR A 137 16.22 -12.30 10.88
CA THR A 137 17.41 -11.67 10.32
C THR A 137 17.02 -10.39 9.59
N ILE A 138 17.55 -9.25 10.02
CA ILE A 138 17.43 -7.99 9.27
C ILE A 138 18.66 -7.89 8.36
N VAL A 139 18.45 -7.80 7.05
CA VAL A 139 19.50 -7.60 6.05
C VAL A 139 19.43 -6.16 5.57
N GLU A 140 20.38 -5.35 6.02
CA GLU A 140 20.55 -3.99 5.52
C GLU A 140 21.16 -4.03 4.13
N THR A 141 20.53 -3.32 3.20
CA THR A 141 20.96 -3.20 1.82
C THR A 141 21.15 -1.74 1.44
N ASN A 142 21.99 -1.51 0.44
CA ASN A 142 22.17 -0.23 -0.22
C ASN A 142 22.18 -0.47 -1.73
N HIS A 143 21.16 0.03 -2.43
CA HIS A 143 20.95 -0.21 -3.87
C HIS A 143 21.06 -1.70 -4.24
N GLY A 144 20.37 -2.55 -3.47
CA GLY A 144 20.33 -4.00 -3.68
C GLY A 144 21.59 -4.78 -3.25
N LYS A 145 22.64 -4.10 -2.76
CA LYS A 145 23.84 -4.76 -2.23
C LYS A 145 23.73 -4.92 -0.72
N VAL A 146 24.02 -6.11 -0.21
CA VAL A 146 24.06 -6.37 1.23
C VAL A 146 25.17 -5.56 1.87
N VAL A 147 24.81 -4.75 2.87
CA VAL A 147 25.74 -4.00 3.72
C VAL A 147 26.08 -4.85 4.94
N GLN A 148 25.05 -5.26 5.69
CA GLN A 148 25.21 -6.00 6.93
C GLN A 148 23.94 -6.79 7.28
N ALA A 149 24.10 -7.90 8.02
CA ALA A 149 22.98 -8.64 8.61
C ALA A 149 22.98 -8.50 10.14
N TYR A 150 21.79 -8.34 10.71
CA TYR A 150 21.56 -8.20 12.15
C TYR A 150 20.57 -9.27 12.62
N PRO A 151 20.99 -10.25 13.43
CA PRO A 151 20.07 -11.20 14.04
C PRO A 151 19.32 -10.52 15.19
N ILE A 152 18.01 -10.75 15.25
CA ILE A 152 17.14 -10.40 16.36
C ILE A 152 16.63 -11.72 16.94
N ASP A 153 17.07 -12.02 18.15
CA ASP A 153 16.69 -13.25 18.84
C ASP A 153 15.48 -13.05 19.75
N PRO A 154 14.59 -14.07 19.86
CA PRO A 154 13.58 -14.06 20.90
C PRO A 154 14.23 -14.17 22.28
N VAL A 155 13.55 -13.63 23.31
CA VAL A 155 13.99 -13.69 24.71
C VAL A 155 14.14 -15.13 25.19
N GLU A 156 13.34 -16.04 24.63
CA GLU A 156 13.39 -17.46 24.93
C GLU A 156 14.67 -18.12 24.40
N LYS A 157 15.25 -19.02 25.20
CA LYS A 157 16.46 -19.77 24.84
C LYS A 157 16.21 -20.73 23.70
N GLU A 158 17.23 -20.95 22.87
CA GLU A 158 17.17 -21.79 21.67
C GLU A 158 16.59 -23.20 21.90
N ILE A 159 16.94 -23.84 23.02
CA ILE A 159 16.46 -25.18 23.37
C ILE A 159 14.93 -25.31 23.54
N PHE A 160 14.22 -24.21 23.74
CA PHE A 160 12.76 -24.19 23.88
C PHE A 160 12.05 -23.70 22.60
N ARG A 161 12.81 -23.34 21.57
CA ARG A 161 12.26 -22.86 20.30
C ARG A 161 11.78 -24.04 19.46
N PRO A 162 10.72 -23.87 18.67
CA PRO A 162 10.29 -24.88 17.70
C PRO A 162 11.39 -25.11 16.64
N ALA A 163 11.28 -26.18 15.86
CA ALA A 163 12.13 -26.34 14.68
C ALA A 163 11.72 -25.33 13.59
N ILE A 164 12.70 -24.82 12.83
CA ILE A 164 12.40 -24.01 11.64
C ILE A 164 11.74 -24.90 10.60
N HIS A 165 10.58 -24.49 10.11
CA HIS A 165 9.83 -25.27 9.11
C HIS A 165 9.64 -24.51 7.78
N THR A 166 9.57 -23.17 7.80
CA THR A 166 9.50 -22.35 6.59
C THR A 166 10.41 -21.13 6.73
N VAL A 167 11.11 -20.79 5.64
CA VAL A 167 11.77 -19.48 5.51
C VAL A 167 10.75 -18.51 4.92
N VAL A 168 10.68 -17.30 5.45
CA VAL A 168 9.80 -16.23 4.98
C VAL A 168 10.65 -14.99 4.72
N MET A 169 10.33 -14.25 3.67
CA MET A 169 11.10 -13.06 3.30
C MET A 169 10.21 -11.83 3.20
N CYS A 170 10.73 -10.65 3.50
CA CYS A 170 10.06 -9.42 3.09
C CYS A 170 11.08 -8.34 2.75
N HIS A 171 10.66 -7.42 1.88
CA HIS A 171 11.43 -6.26 1.49
C HIS A 171 10.70 -4.99 1.98
N LEU A 172 11.32 -4.32 2.94
CA LEU A 172 10.88 -3.03 3.47
C LEU A 172 11.60 -1.93 2.70
N PHE A 173 10.83 -1.11 1.98
CA PHE A 173 11.37 -0.01 1.16
C PHE A 173 10.71 1.31 1.53
N ASP A 174 11.46 2.39 1.36
CA ASP A 174 10.98 3.75 1.61
C ASP A 174 10.32 4.31 0.35
N LEU A 175 9.09 4.79 0.46
CA LEU A 175 8.41 5.44 -0.68
C LEU A 175 9.15 6.69 -1.15
N ASP A 176 9.89 7.36 -0.27
CA ASP A 176 10.74 8.50 -0.64
C ASP A 176 11.97 8.10 -1.47
N ALA A 177 12.32 6.81 -1.56
CA ALA A 177 13.41 6.36 -2.42
C ALA A 177 13.09 6.55 -3.92
N ASN A 178 11.80 6.62 -4.27
CA ASN A 178 11.37 6.82 -5.65
C ASN A 178 11.57 8.30 -6.08
N PRO A 179 12.20 8.54 -7.25
CA PRO A 179 12.48 9.88 -7.74
C PRO A 179 11.24 10.54 -8.38
N TYR A 180 10.44 11.24 -7.56
CA TYR A 180 9.32 12.06 -8.04
C TYR A 180 9.81 13.45 -8.51
N LEU A 181 9.25 13.94 -9.62
CA LEU A 181 9.51 15.29 -10.17
C LEU A 181 11.00 15.64 -10.27
N VAL A 182 11.77 14.74 -10.88
CA VAL A 182 13.19 14.99 -11.12
C VAL A 182 13.35 15.61 -12.50
N ASP A 183 13.99 16.78 -12.56
CA ASP A 183 14.51 17.34 -13.81
C ASP A 183 15.69 16.46 -14.25
N SER A 184 15.35 15.30 -14.80
CA SER A 184 16.31 14.28 -15.20
C SER A 184 16.64 14.46 -16.68
N ASN A 185 17.91 14.31 -16.99
CA ASN A 185 18.31 14.16 -18.38
C ASN A 185 17.72 12.83 -18.89
N LEU A 186 16.70 12.90 -19.75
CA LEU A 186 15.99 11.72 -20.26
C LEU A 186 16.91 10.73 -20.99
N LEU A 187 18.05 11.20 -21.53
CA LEU A 187 19.06 10.33 -22.13
C LEU A 187 19.75 9.47 -21.06
N GLU A 188 20.07 10.06 -19.92
CA GLU A 188 20.65 9.34 -18.77
C GLU A 188 19.61 8.42 -18.11
N ALA A 189 18.35 8.87 -18.07
CA ALA A 189 17.24 8.09 -17.52
C ALA A 189 16.99 6.77 -18.27
N THR A 190 17.30 6.74 -19.57
CA THR A 190 17.09 5.58 -20.44
C THR A 190 18.37 4.79 -20.73
N SER A 191 19.56 5.33 -20.46
CA SER A 191 20.83 4.67 -20.79
C SER A 191 21.27 3.59 -19.79
N GLU A 192 20.80 3.67 -18.54
CA GLU A 192 21.24 2.77 -17.47
C GLU A 192 20.07 1.98 -16.85
N VAL A 193 20.18 0.65 -16.84
CA VAL A 193 19.20 -0.26 -16.23
C VAL A 193 18.95 0.10 -14.76
N GLY A 194 19.99 0.48 -14.02
CA GLY A 194 19.86 0.89 -12.62
C GLY A 194 19.02 2.16 -12.44
N THR A 195 19.05 3.07 -13.41
CA THR A 195 18.26 4.30 -13.37
C THR A 195 16.81 4.04 -13.77
N ILE A 196 16.58 3.23 -14.80
CA ILE A 196 15.23 2.75 -15.17
C ILE A 196 14.57 2.01 -13.98
N SER A 197 15.34 1.19 -13.27
CA SER A 197 14.90 0.49 -12.06
C SER A 197 14.42 1.44 -10.97
N LYS A 198 15.12 2.58 -10.77
CA LYS A 198 14.75 3.57 -9.75
C LYS A 198 13.42 4.24 -10.07
N PHE A 199 13.09 4.42 -11.35
CA PHE A 199 11.78 4.91 -11.77
C PHE A 199 10.70 3.83 -11.74
N GLY A 200 11.05 2.57 -11.44
CA GLY A 200 10.10 1.48 -11.33
C GLY A 200 9.56 0.99 -12.68
N HIS A 201 10.30 1.26 -13.76
CA HIS A 201 9.90 0.90 -15.12
C HIS A 201 10.50 -0.42 -15.59
N LEU A 202 11.32 -1.11 -14.80
CA LEU A 202 11.84 -2.41 -15.24
C LEU A 202 10.74 -3.47 -15.23
N SER A 203 10.68 -4.25 -16.31
CA SER A 203 9.88 -5.46 -16.38
C SER A 203 10.48 -6.57 -15.52
N ASP A 204 9.63 -7.53 -15.18
CA ASP A 204 10.10 -8.76 -14.54
C ASP A 204 11.03 -9.50 -15.49
N PRO A 205 12.24 -9.89 -15.03
CA PRO A 205 13.15 -10.59 -15.89
C PRO A 205 12.62 -12.02 -16.11
N VAL A 206 12.46 -12.42 -17.37
CA VAL A 206 11.92 -13.73 -17.76
C VAL A 206 12.92 -14.85 -17.44
N PHE A 207 12.95 -15.27 -16.17
CA PHE A 207 13.75 -16.39 -15.68
C PHE A 207 12.87 -17.32 -14.83
N LEU A 208 12.35 -18.39 -15.44
CA LEU A 208 11.36 -19.28 -14.80
C LEU A 208 11.89 -20.09 -13.61
N ASP A 209 13.21 -20.20 -13.46
CA ASP A 209 13.87 -20.90 -12.34
C ASP A 209 13.75 -20.13 -11.00
N ARG A 210 13.21 -18.90 -11.01
CA ARG A 210 13.03 -18.07 -9.81
C ARG A 210 11.66 -18.17 -9.16
N ARG A 211 10.90 -19.27 -9.38
CA ARG A 211 9.63 -19.46 -8.68
C ARG A 211 9.86 -19.46 -7.16
N ILE A 212 9.44 -18.37 -6.50
CA ILE A 212 9.64 -18.17 -5.07
C ILE A 212 8.73 -19.16 -4.33
N ALA A 213 9.32 -20.21 -3.78
CA ALA A 213 8.61 -21.28 -3.06
C ALA A 213 8.29 -20.91 -1.59
N VAL A 214 8.57 -19.68 -1.19
CA VAL A 214 8.41 -19.17 0.18
C VAL A 214 7.44 -18.00 0.21
N PRO A 215 6.74 -17.76 1.33
CA PRO A 215 5.98 -16.53 1.49
C PRO A 215 6.92 -15.32 1.41
N TRP A 216 6.49 -14.30 0.67
CA TRP A 216 7.24 -13.06 0.52
C TRP A 216 6.32 -11.84 0.56
N ALA A 217 6.83 -10.66 0.91
CA ALA A 217 6.07 -9.43 0.77
C ALA A 217 6.93 -8.19 0.51
N ASN A 218 6.41 -7.27 -0.31
CA ASN A 218 6.89 -5.91 -0.47
C ASN A 218 6.11 -5.00 0.48
N ILE A 219 6.84 -4.31 1.36
CA ILE A 219 6.29 -3.53 2.46
C ILE A 219 6.78 -2.08 2.28
N PRO A 220 5.92 -1.14 1.88
CA PRO A 220 6.32 0.25 1.81
C PRO A 220 6.35 0.88 3.20
N PHE A 221 7.22 1.85 3.38
CA PHE A 221 7.21 2.77 4.51
C PHE A 221 6.90 4.18 3.99
N PRO A 222 5.96 4.92 4.61
CA PRO A 222 5.60 6.24 4.12
C PRO A 222 6.74 7.23 4.33
N GLY A 223 6.98 8.04 3.31
CA GLY A 223 7.95 9.13 3.32
C GLY A 223 7.30 10.48 3.07
N LEU A 224 7.96 11.55 3.52
CA LEU A 224 7.38 12.89 3.50
C LEU A 224 7.26 13.42 2.06
N ARG A 225 8.23 13.12 1.19
CA ARG A 225 8.18 13.54 -0.23
C ARG A 225 7.02 12.85 -0.94
N TRP A 226 6.83 11.55 -0.73
CA TRP A 226 5.68 10.79 -1.23
C TRP A 226 4.35 11.46 -0.84
N ALA A 227 4.19 11.86 0.43
CA ALA A 227 2.99 12.54 0.87
C ALA A 227 2.84 13.95 0.28
N MET A 228 3.94 14.71 0.13
CA MET A 228 3.92 16.03 -0.50
C MET A 228 3.49 15.98 -1.96
N GLU A 229 3.81 14.90 -2.69
CA GLU A 229 3.37 14.71 -4.07
C GLU A 229 1.85 14.49 -4.19
N LEU A 230 1.23 13.89 -3.17
CA LEU A 230 -0.21 13.60 -3.14
C LEU A 230 -1.04 14.71 -2.50
N LEU A 231 -0.55 15.27 -1.40
CA LEU A 231 -1.27 16.23 -0.55
C LEU A 231 -0.81 17.68 -0.78
N GLY A 232 0.29 17.88 -1.49
CA GLY A 232 0.90 19.18 -1.77
C GLY A 232 2.12 19.51 -0.89
N LYS A 233 2.90 20.50 -1.33
CA LYS A 233 4.21 20.87 -0.73
C LYS A 233 4.18 21.27 0.75
N ALA A 234 3.01 21.54 1.31
CA ALA A 234 2.86 21.91 2.72
C ALA A 234 2.50 20.71 3.63
N ALA A 235 2.45 19.49 3.07
CA ALA A 235 2.11 18.29 3.82
C ALA A 235 3.06 18.07 5.00
N SER A 236 2.48 17.74 6.15
CA SER A 236 3.18 17.41 7.39
C SER A 236 3.34 15.89 7.57
N GLU A 237 4.24 15.49 8.47
CA GLU A 237 4.40 14.08 8.86
C GLU A 237 3.11 13.48 9.43
N GLU A 238 2.29 14.27 10.13
CA GLU A 238 0.99 13.84 10.63
C GLU A 238 0.01 13.54 9.48
N GLU A 239 -0.01 14.38 8.44
CA GLU A 239 -0.85 14.17 7.26
C GLU A 239 -0.38 12.98 6.42
N MET A 240 0.94 12.79 6.30
CA MET A 240 1.54 11.60 5.70
C MET A 240 1.05 10.32 6.39
N TRP A 241 1.14 10.27 7.72
CA TRP A 241 0.69 9.09 8.47
C TRP A 241 -0.83 8.92 8.46
N LYS A 242 -1.62 10.00 8.44
CA LYS A 242 -3.08 9.91 8.25
C LYS A 242 -3.46 9.32 6.91
N LEU A 243 -2.80 9.77 5.83
CA LEU A 243 -2.98 9.22 4.50
C LEU A 243 -2.60 7.74 4.46
N PHE A 244 -1.41 7.40 4.95
CA PHE A 244 -0.95 6.01 4.98
C PHE A 244 -1.85 5.11 5.83
N SER A 245 -2.27 5.59 7.00
CA SER A 245 -3.21 4.89 7.89
C SER A 245 -4.55 4.64 7.21
N SER A 246 -5.07 5.64 6.48
CA SER A 246 -6.29 5.51 5.70
C SER A 246 -6.14 4.45 4.60
N LEU A 247 -5.06 4.49 3.82
CA LEU A 247 -4.79 3.53 2.74
C LEU A 247 -4.66 2.09 3.27
N TYR A 248 -4.05 1.89 4.44
CA TYR A 248 -3.83 0.56 5.02
C TYR A 248 -4.88 0.14 6.05
N ARG A 249 -5.89 0.99 6.30
CA ARG A 249 -6.96 0.82 7.30
C ARG A 249 -6.46 0.70 8.74
N LEU A 250 -5.32 1.32 9.07
CA LEU A 250 -4.66 1.19 10.37
C LEU A 250 -5.34 1.96 11.51
N ASP A 251 -6.30 2.83 11.19
CA ASP A 251 -7.06 3.61 12.18
C ASP A 251 -7.95 2.72 13.07
N GLY A 252 -8.34 1.54 12.58
CA GLY A 252 -9.16 0.57 13.31
C GLY A 252 -8.45 -0.75 13.60
N GLU A 253 -9.00 -1.54 14.51
CA GLU A 253 -8.54 -2.92 14.78
C GLU A 253 -8.97 -3.92 13.71
N TRP A 254 -9.81 -3.47 12.76
CA TRP A 254 -10.39 -4.27 11.69
C TRP A 254 -9.52 -4.34 10.43
N ALA A 255 -8.34 -3.69 10.41
CA ALA A 255 -7.44 -3.70 9.25
C ALA A 255 -7.18 -5.12 8.74
N SER A 256 -6.89 -6.04 9.66
CA SER A 256 -6.59 -7.43 9.30
C SER A 256 -7.79 -8.15 8.68
N SER A 257 -8.99 -8.00 9.26
CA SER A 257 -10.19 -8.65 8.72
C SER A 257 -10.57 -8.09 7.35
N PHE A 258 -10.44 -6.78 7.15
CA PHE A 258 -10.72 -6.17 5.85
C PHE A 258 -9.80 -6.70 4.75
N TRP A 259 -8.49 -6.75 5.00
CA TRP A 259 -7.56 -7.25 3.98
C TRP A 259 -7.69 -8.75 3.71
N GLU A 260 -8.10 -9.55 4.70
CA GLU A 260 -8.48 -10.95 4.46
C GLU A 260 -9.75 -11.06 3.61
N GLU A 261 -10.80 -10.28 3.90
CA GLU A 261 -12.03 -10.25 3.13
C GLU A 261 -11.79 -9.78 1.70
N GLN A 262 -10.95 -8.76 1.53
CA GLN A 262 -10.54 -8.27 0.21
C GLN A 262 -9.77 -9.34 -0.58
N GLY A 263 -8.85 -10.05 0.06
CA GLY A 263 -8.17 -11.19 -0.56
C GLY A 263 -9.14 -12.33 -0.94
N ASN A 264 -10.20 -12.54 -0.16
CA ASN A 264 -11.26 -13.50 -0.48
C ASN A 264 -12.08 -13.07 -1.70
N LEU A 265 -12.47 -11.80 -1.77
CA LEU A 265 -13.21 -11.22 -2.88
C LEU A 265 -12.42 -11.31 -4.19
N LEU A 266 -11.14 -10.93 -4.17
CA LEU A 266 -10.28 -11.00 -5.36
C LEU A 266 -10.08 -12.44 -5.84
N GLU A 267 -9.97 -13.41 -4.93
CA GLU A 267 -9.88 -14.81 -5.34
C GLU A 267 -11.18 -15.33 -5.96
N TYR A 268 -12.34 -14.94 -5.43
CA TYR A 268 -13.61 -15.27 -6.06
C TYR A 268 -13.68 -14.71 -7.48
N ARG A 269 -13.38 -13.42 -7.67
CA ARG A 269 -13.33 -12.76 -8.99
C ARG A 269 -12.33 -13.45 -9.92
N LYS A 270 -11.12 -13.75 -9.43
CA LYS A 270 -10.06 -14.46 -10.18
C LYS A 270 -10.52 -15.84 -10.65
N GLN A 271 -11.19 -16.61 -9.79
CA GLN A 271 -11.73 -17.92 -10.15
C GLN A 271 -12.85 -17.80 -11.19
N SER A 272 -13.71 -16.79 -11.07
CA SER A 272 -14.76 -16.53 -12.07
C SER A 272 -14.17 -16.18 -13.43
N LEU A 273 -13.18 -15.28 -13.47
CA LEU A 273 -12.49 -14.88 -14.70
C LEU A 273 -11.72 -16.04 -15.34
N ASN A 274 -10.97 -16.81 -14.54
CA ASN A 274 -10.23 -17.97 -15.05
C ASN A 274 -11.13 -19.10 -15.58
N LYS A 275 -12.39 -19.20 -15.12
CA LYS A 275 -13.35 -20.17 -15.67
C LYS A 275 -13.84 -19.82 -17.07
N LEU A 276 -13.76 -18.55 -17.47
CA LEU A 276 -14.12 -18.11 -18.83
C LEU A 276 -13.13 -18.65 -19.86
N GLY A 277 -11.89 -18.94 -19.45
CA GLY A 277 -10.83 -19.39 -20.35
C GLY A 277 -10.34 -18.26 -21.25
N HIS A 278 -10.04 -18.60 -22.51
CA HIS A 278 -9.63 -17.62 -23.51
C HIS A 278 -10.79 -16.70 -23.90
N ALA A 279 -10.51 -15.40 -23.98
CA ALA A 279 -11.50 -14.38 -24.30
C ALA A 279 -10.89 -13.18 -25.01
N HIS A 280 -11.71 -12.51 -25.82
CA HIS A 280 -11.46 -11.18 -26.34
C HIS A 280 -11.92 -10.15 -25.33
N VAL A 281 -11.09 -9.14 -25.05
CA VAL A 281 -11.45 -8.02 -24.18
C VAL A 281 -11.78 -6.79 -25.02
N ASN A 282 -12.83 -6.09 -24.64
CA ASN A 282 -13.20 -4.80 -25.22
C ASN A 282 -13.39 -3.77 -24.10
N PHE A 283 -12.55 -2.73 -24.12
CA PHE A 283 -12.61 -1.56 -23.25
C PHE A 283 -13.36 -0.46 -24.00
N VAL A 284 -14.40 0.08 -23.38
CA VAL A 284 -15.18 1.19 -23.94
C VAL A 284 -15.26 2.29 -22.90
N SER A 285 -14.88 3.51 -23.25
CA SER A 285 -15.11 4.69 -22.43
C SER A 285 -15.54 5.86 -23.32
N ASP A 286 -15.87 7.00 -22.72
CA ASP A 286 -16.22 8.18 -23.49
C ASP A 286 -14.99 8.70 -24.27
N GLY A 287 -15.08 8.68 -25.59
CA GLY A 287 -14.03 9.18 -26.49
C GLY A 287 -12.92 8.20 -26.86
N TRP A 288 -12.90 6.96 -26.37
CA TRP A 288 -11.94 5.95 -26.79
C TRP A 288 -12.45 4.50 -26.62
N GLN A 289 -11.89 3.59 -27.41
CA GLN A 289 -12.19 2.17 -27.37
C GLN A 289 -10.92 1.38 -27.73
N LEU A 290 -10.64 0.32 -26.99
CA LEU A 290 -9.54 -0.60 -27.24
C LEU A 290 -10.04 -2.04 -27.16
N GLU A 291 -9.73 -2.84 -28.16
CA GLU A 291 -9.94 -4.29 -28.14
C GLU A 291 -8.60 -5.02 -28.13
N ALA A 292 -8.55 -6.21 -27.52
CA ALA A 292 -7.38 -7.09 -27.52
C ALA A 292 -7.80 -8.54 -27.20
N GLU A 293 -6.88 -9.49 -27.35
CA GLU A 293 -7.07 -10.88 -26.92
C GLU A 293 -6.30 -11.15 -25.62
N ILE A 294 -6.93 -11.86 -24.67
CA ILE A 294 -6.21 -12.44 -23.53
C ILE A 294 -5.25 -13.51 -24.07
N ALA A 295 -3.98 -13.46 -23.67
CA ALA A 295 -2.98 -14.41 -24.15
C ALA A 295 -3.36 -15.86 -23.80
N ARG A 296 -3.21 -16.76 -24.78
CA ARG A 296 -3.39 -18.21 -24.55
C ARG A 296 -2.36 -18.73 -23.55
N ASP A 297 -2.73 -19.80 -22.86
CA ASP A 297 -1.90 -20.48 -21.86
C ASP A 297 -1.46 -19.60 -20.67
N THR A 298 -2.21 -18.53 -20.44
CA THR A 298 -2.09 -17.65 -19.26
C THR A 298 -3.34 -17.72 -18.37
N VAL A 299 -3.22 -17.17 -17.17
CA VAL A 299 -4.29 -17.05 -16.19
C VAL A 299 -4.37 -15.61 -15.66
N TRP A 300 -5.56 -15.26 -15.19
CA TRP A 300 -5.75 -14.11 -14.32
C TRP A 300 -5.00 -14.33 -13.01
N ALA A 301 -4.17 -13.36 -12.66
CA ALA A 301 -3.33 -13.33 -11.48
C ALA A 301 -3.66 -12.12 -10.58
N GLY A 302 -2.99 -12.02 -9.43
CA GLY A 302 -3.23 -10.99 -8.44
C GLY A 302 -3.97 -11.46 -7.18
N GLY A 303 -4.13 -10.53 -6.23
CA GLY A 303 -4.65 -10.79 -4.89
C GLY A 303 -3.74 -11.71 -4.06
N ARG A 304 -4.32 -12.76 -3.48
CA ARG A 304 -3.58 -13.74 -2.67
C ARG A 304 -2.76 -14.70 -3.53
N THR A 305 -1.53 -14.94 -3.09
CA THR A 305 -0.64 -15.96 -3.67
C THR A 305 -0.75 -17.25 -2.87
N VAL A 306 -0.83 -18.39 -3.57
CA VAL A 306 -0.95 -19.73 -2.96
C VAL A 306 0.26 -20.56 -3.35
N LEU A 307 1.01 -21.03 -2.35
CA LEU A 307 2.17 -21.91 -2.54
C LEU A 307 1.73 -23.35 -2.83
N ALA A 308 2.67 -24.17 -3.31
CA ALA A 308 2.45 -25.62 -3.50
C ALA A 308 2.03 -26.32 -2.19
N SER A 309 2.48 -25.81 -1.04
CA SER A 309 2.09 -26.27 0.30
C SER A 309 0.65 -25.92 0.68
N LYS A 310 -0.10 -25.23 -0.19
CA LYS A 310 -1.44 -24.66 0.06
C LYS A 310 -1.48 -23.52 1.07
N ARG A 311 -0.33 -23.13 1.64
CA ARG A 311 -0.20 -21.86 2.38
C ARG A 311 -0.44 -20.71 1.42
N TYR A 312 -1.21 -19.72 1.85
CA TYR A 312 -1.41 -18.49 1.11
C TYR A 312 -0.91 -17.28 1.89
N PHE A 313 -0.61 -16.21 1.17
CA PHE A 313 -0.10 -14.95 1.71
C PHE A 313 -0.46 -13.80 0.74
N LEU A 314 -0.27 -12.55 1.17
CA LEU A 314 -0.43 -11.37 0.31
C LEU A 314 0.94 -10.76 0.02
N PRO A 315 1.40 -10.76 -1.24
CA PRO A 315 2.72 -10.26 -1.61
C PRO A 315 2.88 -8.75 -1.45
N GLN A 316 1.77 -8.02 -1.38
CA GLN A 316 1.73 -6.59 -1.14
C GLN A 316 0.40 -6.21 -0.50
N LEU A 317 0.33 -4.99 0.03
CA LEU A 317 -0.90 -4.27 0.30
C LEU A 317 -0.71 -2.82 -0.17
N PRO A 318 -1.77 -2.08 -0.52
CA PRO A 318 -3.14 -2.55 -0.72
C PRO A 318 -3.24 -3.57 -1.87
N ILE A 319 -4.31 -4.36 -1.88
CA ILE A 319 -4.68 -5.22 -3.02
C ILE A 319 -6.10 -4.89 -3.47
N GLN A 320 -6.23 -4.54 -4.74
CA GLN A 320 -7.49 -4.18 -5.39
C GLN A 320 -7.64 -4.83 -6.77
N SER A 321 -6.53 -5.32 -7.33
CA SER A 321 -6.48 -5.65 -8.74
C SER A 321 -6.33 -7.13 -9.06
N LEU A 322 -6.82 -7.48 -10.25
CA LEU A 322 -6.51 -8.73 -10.95
C LEU A 322 -6.02 -8.39 -12.35
N HIS A 323 -4.95 -9.04 -12.77
CA HIS A 323 -4.32 -8.75 -14.06
C HIS A 323 -4.21 -10.00 -14.92
N ALA A 324 -4.17 -9.78 -16.24
CA ALA A 324 -4.01 -10.84 -17.24
C ALA A 324 -3.16 -10.33 -18.40
N SER A 325 -2.30 -11.22 -18.90
CA SER A 325 -1.47 -10.92 -20.07
C SER A 325 -2.32 -10.93 -21.35
N LEU A 326 -1.95 -10.05 -22.27
CA LEU A 326 -2.58 -9.90 -23.58
C LEU A 326 -1.68 -10.48 -24.66
N ASP A 327 -2.30 -10.97 -25.74
CA ASP A 327 -1.58 -11.23 -26.99
C ASP A 327 -1.11 -9.89 -27.56
N CYS A 328 0.19 -9.68 -27.53
CA CYS A 328 0.81 -8.38 -27.79
C CYS A 328 0.72 -7.93 -29.26
N PHE A 329 0.13 -8.74 -30.14
CA PHE A 329 -0.10 -8.43 -31.55
C PHE A 329 -1.57 -8.16 -31.90
N THR A 330 -2.48 -8.23 -30.92
CA THR A 330 -3.93 -8.19 -31.18
C THR A 330 -4.59 -6.86 -30.80
N ALA A 331 -3.92 -6.05 -29.98
CA ALA A 331 -4.56 -4.82 -29.49
C ALA A 331 -4.82 -3.82 -30.62
N GLN A 332 -6.04 -3.28 -30.68
CA GLN A 332 -6.48 -2.37 -31.74
C GLN A 332 -7.38 -1.27 -31.19
N GLY A 333 -7.15 -0.03 -31.62
CA GLY A 333 -8.00 1.11 -31.25
C GLY A 333 -7.22 2.25 -30.62
N SER A 334 -7.75 2.82 -29.54
CA SER A 334 -7.14 3.94 -28.82
C SER A 334 -7.53 3.91 -27.35
N PHE A 335 -6.72 4.52 -26.50
CA PHE A 335 -7.05 4.69 -25.09
C PHE A 335 -6.42 5.97 -24.54
N ALA A 336 -6.95 6.46 -23.42
CA ALA A 336 -6.47 7.66 -22.76
C ALA A 336 -6.24 7.40 -21.27
N ALA A 337 -5.22 8.06 -20.71
CA ALA A 337 -4.98 8.02 -19.28
C ALA A 337 -6.06 8.81 -18.53
N SER A 338 -6.68 8.19 -17.53
CA SER A 338 -7.73 8.82 -16.72
C SER A 338 -7.19 9.74 -15.63
N ARG A 339 -5.89 9.64 -15.32
CA ARG A 339 -5.22 10.44 -14.29
C ARG A 339 -3.73 10.67 -14.61
N PRO A 340 -3.09 11.69 -14.01
CA PRO A 340 -1.65 11.90 -14.15
C PRO A 340 -0.83 10.68 -13.69
N LEU A 341 0.31 10.48 -14.36
CA LEU A 341 1.27 9.42 -14.05
C LEU A 341 2.70 9.92 -14.17
N TYR A 342 3.63 9.23 -13.54
CA TYR A 342 5.06 9.52 -13.68
C TYR A 342 5.71 8.59 -14.72
N VAL A 343 6.45 9.19 -15.65
CA VAL A 343 7.27 8.48 -16.64
C VAL A 343 8.68 9.02 -16.54
N LEU A 344 9.64 8.17 -16.18
CA LEU A 344 11.05 8.53 -16.01
C LEU A 344 11.22 9.79 -15.11
N GLY A 345 10.46 9.84 -14.01
CA GLY A 345 10.49 10.95 -13.05
C GLY A 345 9.77 12.23 -13.48
N THR A 346 9.18 12.25 -14.68
CA THR A 346 8.43 13.38 -15.23
C THR A 346 6.93 13.12 -15.10
N GLU A 347 6.18 14.10 -14.61
CA GLU A 347 4.72 14.03 -14.59
C GLU A 347 4.14 14.21 -16.01
N VAL A 348 3.36 13.23 -16.43
CA VAL A 348 2.64 13.19 -17.70
C VAL A 348 1.15 13.39 -17.43
N THR A 349 0.51 14.29 -18.17
CA THR A 349 -0.94 14.56 -18.07
C THR A 349 -1.61 14.50 -19.44
N GLY A 350 -2.89 14.09 -19.48
CA GLY A 350 -3.67 14.02 -20.72
C GLY A 350 -3.11 13.07 -21.77
N ALA A 351 -2.46 11.98 -21.34
CA ALA A 351 -1.85 11.02 -22.24
C ALA A 351 -2.91 10.30 -23.08
N ARG A 352 -2.71 10.23 -24.40
CA ARG A 352 -3.61 9.58 -25.36
C ARG A 352 -2.78 8.74 -26.32
N PHE A 353 -3.26 7.54 -26.63
CA PHE A 353 -2.52 6.55 -27.41
C PHE A 353 -3.40 5.96 -28.51
N THR A 354 -2.83 5.75 -29.69
CA THR A 354 -3.44 4.97 -30.78
C THR A 354 -2.65 3.69 -30.97
N VAL A 355 -3.38 2.57 -31.10
CA VAL A 355 -2.83 1.22 -31.16
C VAL A 355 -3.26 0.56 -32.46
N GLN A 356 -2.30 -0.04 -33.18
CA GLN A 356 -2.52 -0.84 -34.37
C GLN A 356 -1.66 -2.09 -34.30
N ASP A 357 -2.24 -3.25 -34.60
CA ASP A 357 -1.55 -4.55 -34.60
C ASP A 357 -0.76 -4.80 -33.29
N GLY A 358 -1.38 -4.47 -32.15
CA GLY A 358 -0.78 -4.63 -30.82
C GLY A 358 0.15 -3.52 -30.36
N LYS A 359 0.53 -2.60 -31.25
CA LYS A 359 1.58 -1.60 -31.02
C LYS A 359 1.02 -0.19 -30.96
N VAL A 360 1.52 0.60 -30.01
CA VAL A 360 1.28 2.05 -29.96
C VAL A 360 1.99 2.71 -31.16
N THR A 361 1.20 3.27 -32.07
CA THR A 361 1.68 3.94 -33.30
C THR A 361 1.69 5.46 -33.22
N ASP A 362 0.83 6.04 -32.38
CA ASP A 362 0.80 7.47 -32.07
C ASP A 362 0.53 7.71 -30.59
N TRP A 363 1.14 8.76 -30.04
CA TRP A 363 0.91 9.16 -28.65
C TRP A 363 1.02 10.68 -28.47
N GLN A 364 0.16 11.19 -27.60
CA GLN A 364 0.09 12.61 -27.24
C GLN A 364 0.03 12.74 -25.73
N ALA A 365 0.42 13.90 -25.22
CA ALA A 365 0.21 14.29 -23.83
C ALA A 365 0.11 15.82 -23.75
N ASP A 366 -0.68 16.32 -22.81
CA ASP A 366 -0.80 17.75 -22.56
C ASP A 366 0.48 18.28 -21.87
N THR A 367 1.09 17.47 -21.00
CA THR A 367 2.42 17.71 -20.43
C THR A 367 3.24 16.42 -20.41
N GLY A 368 4.57 16.53 -20.41
CA GLY A 368 5.46 15.37 -20.22
C GLY A 368 5.64 14.47 -21.46
N LYS A 369 5.17 14.85 -22.65
CA LYS A 369 5.36 14.08 -23.90
C LYS A 369 6.82 13.63 -24.16
N PRO A 370 7.86 14.47 -23.95
CA PRO A 370 9.24 14.02 -24.15
C PRO A 370 9.65 12.81 -23.31
N ALA A 371 9.05 12.62 -22.12
CA ALA A 371 9.31 11.44 -21.29
C ALA A 371 8.69 10.17 -21.88
N LEU A 372 7.50 10.26 -22.49
CA LEU A 372 6.91 9.17 -23.27
C LEU A 372 7.77 8.85 -24.50
N ASP A 373 8.25 9.88 -25.21
CA ASP A 373 9.16 9.71 -26.35
C ASP A 373 10.43 8.95 -25.94
N ALA A 374 11.01 9.31 -24.80
CA ALA A 374 12.18 8.63 -24.25
C ALA A 374 11.86 7.17 -23.86
N PHE A 375 10.76 6.93 -23.14
CA PHE A 375 10.33 5.59 -22.73
C PHE A 375 10.15 4.65 -23.94
N PHE A 376 9.44 5.09 -24.97
CA PHE A 376 9.18 4.30 -26.19
C PHE A 376 10.41 4.09 -27.09
N ASN A 377 11.55 4.69 -26.75
CA ASN A 377 12.82 4.49 -27.44
C ASN A 377 13.79 3.59 -26.65
N ILE A 378 13.41 3.09 -25.47
CA ILE A 378 14.26 2.20 -24.67
C ILE A 378 14.46 0.86 -25.38
N ASP A 379 13.37 0.23 -25.81
CA ASP A 379 13.40 -1.00 -26.60
C ASP A 379 12.14 -1.12 -27.47
N GLU A 380 12.11 -2.10 -28.38
CA GLU A 380 10.99 -2.31 -29.31
C GLU A 380 9.70 -2.79 -28.59
N GLY A 381 9.85 -3.61 -27.55
CA GLY A 381 8.78 -4.15 -26.73
C GLY A 381 8.01 -3.09 -25.96
N ALA A 382 8.68 -1.99 -25.56
CA ALA A 382 8.10 -0.87 -24.81
C ALA A 382 6.81 -0.27 -25.41
N ARG A 383 6.54 -0.48 -26.71
CA ARG A 383 5.37 0.05 -27.42
C ARG A 383 4.20 -0.92 -27.52
N HIS A 384 4.34 -2.18 -27.11
CA HIS A 384 3.25 -3.14 -27.23
C HIS A 384 2.35 -3.09 -25.99
N VAL A 385 1.04 -3.26 -26.23
CA VAL A 385 0.07 -3.50 -25.16
C VAL A 385 0.20 -4.95 -24.72
N SER A 386 0.56 -5.19 -23.46
CA SER A 386 1.01 -6.52 -23.00
C SER A 386 0.20 -7.10 -21.86
N GLU A 387 -0.47 -6.26 -21.09
CA GLU A 387 -1.24 -6.70 -19.93
C GLU A 387 -2.34 -5.68 -19.64
N LEU A 388 -3.42 -6.18 -19.05
CA LEU A 388 -4.42 -5.35 -18.39
C LEU A 388 -4.49 -5.70 -16.93
N SER A 389 -4.87 -4.72 -16.11
CA SER A 389 -5.19 -4.91 -14.71
C SER A 389 -6.53 -4.26 -14.40
N LEU A 390 -7.44 -5.01 -13.79
CA LEU A 390 -8.79 -4.57 -13.43
C LEU A 390 -8.84 -4.23 -11.95
N ALA A 391 -9.25 -3.00 -11.61
CA ALA A 391 -9.45 -2.58 -10.23
C ALA A 391 -10.62 -1.60 -10.13
N ASP A 392 -11.37 -1.68 -9.03
CA ASP A 392 -12.52 -0.80 -8.78
C ASP A 392 -12.09 0.67 -8.68
N ASN A 393 -12.76 1.55 -9.44
CA ASN A 393 -12.45 2.97 -9.48
C ASN A 393 -13.06 3.78 -8.30
N ASP A 394 -13.84 3.15 -7.42
CA ASP A 394 -14.54 3.77 -6.28
C ASP A 394 -13.93 3.43 -4.90
N THR A 395 -12.68 2.96 -4.89
CA THR A 395 -11.92 2.58 -3.70
C THR A 395 -11.37 3.80 -2.93
N ILE A 396 -10.89 3.58 -1.70
CA ILE A 396 -10.15 4.62 -0.96
C ILE A 396 -8.86 4.96 -1.68
N GLU A 397 -8.18 3.94 -2.22
CA GLU A 397 -6.97 4.06 -2.99
C GLU A 397 -7.21 4.95 -4.22
N SER A 398 -8.25 4.69 -5.02
CA SER A 398 -8.65 5.53 -6.17
C SER A 398 -8.92 6.98 -5.77
N ARG A 399 -9.59 7.20 -4.63
CA ARG A 399 -9.96 8.55 -4.14
C ARG A 399 -8.79 9.36 -3.62
N TYR A 400 -7.86 8.76 -2.90
CA TYR A 400 -6.72 9.50 -2.31
C TYR A 400 -5.50 9.56 -3.24
N LEU A 401 -5.29 8.53 -4.06
CA LEU A 401 -4.17 8.46 -5.00
C LEU A 401 -4.62 8.95 -6.37
N GLN A 402 -4.80 10.27 -6.49
CA GLN A 402 -5.22 10.95 -7.71
C GLN A 402 -4.14 10.96 -8.82
N LYS A 403 -2.95 10.41 -8.54
CA LYS A 403 -1.84 10.29 -9.48
C LYS A 403 -1.15 8.94 -9.28
N SER A 404 -0.71 8.31 -10.37
CA SER A 404 0.09 7.08 -10.32
C SER A 404 1.55 7.43 -10.03
N ILE A 405 1.88 7.56 -8.74
CA ILE A 405 3.18 8.07 -8.32
C ILE A 405 4.23 6.98 -8.11
N HIS A 406 3.84 5.79 -7.64
CA HIS A 406 4.77 4.70 -7.34
C HIS A 406 4.20 3.37 -7.88
N PRO A 407 5.00 2.53 -8.55
CA PRO A 407 4.53 1.27 -9.13
C PRO A 407 3.83 0.35 -8.12
N HIS A 408 4.31 0.31 -6.88
CA HIS A 408 3.65 -0.39 -5.75
C HIS A 408 2.14 -0.15 -5.64
N PHE A 409 1.67 1.06 -5.97
CA PHE A 409 0.24 1.38 -5.94
C PHE A 409 -0.41 1.37 -7.32
N GLY A 410 0.36 1.41 -8.42
CA GLY A 410 -0.12 1.76 -9.76
C GLY A 410 -1.41 1.03 -10.17
N LYS A 411 -1.31 -0.28 -10.39
CA LYS A 411 -2.45 -1.13 -10.72
C LYS A 411 -3.50 -1.31 -9.61
N GLU A 412 -3.17 -0.98 -8.35
CA GLU A 412 -4.06 -1.12 -7.19
C GLU A 412 -4.97 0.09 -6.96
N ILE A 413 -4.80 1.15 -7.76
CA ILE A 413 -5.58 2.38 -7.67
C ILE A 413 -6.84 2.30 -8.54
N THR A 414 -6.71 1.79 -9.76
CA THR A 414 -7.77 1.77 -10.78
C THR A 414 -7.38 0.84 -11.93
N THR A 415 -8.33 0.52 -12.80
CA THR A 415 -8.04 -0.25 -14.02
C THR A 415 -6.93 0.40 -14.83
N THR A 416 -5.98 -0.43 -15.27
CA THR A 416 -4.72 -0.01 -15.87
C THR A 416 -4.44 -0.85 -17.12
N ILE A 417 -3.95 -0.20 -18.17
CA ILE A 417 -3.38 -0.84 -19.35
C ILE A 417 -1.86 -0.76 -19.22
N ILE A 418 -1.17 -1.87 -19.43
CA ILE A 418 0.28 -1.97 -19.30
C ILE A 418 0.91 -2.09 -20.68
N LEU A 419 1.94 -1.28 -20.90
CA LEU A 419 2.79 -1.32 -22.08
C LEU A 419 4.13 -1.96 -21.74
N GLY A 420 4.73 -2.71 -22.67
CA GLY A 420 6.04 -3.33 -22.48
C GLY A 420 5.96 -4.77 -21.94
N GLY A 421 6.74 -5.12 -20.93
CA GLY A 421 6.86 -6.53 -20.52
C GLY A 421 5.65 -7.05 -19.75
N PHE A 422 5.35 -8.35 -19.85
CA PHE A 422 4.29 -9.02 -19.11
C PHE A 422 4.72 -9.45 -17.68
N SER A 423 3.76 -9.71 -16.79
CA SER A 423 4.04 -10.23 -15.45
C SER A 423 4.12 -11.77 -15.44
N LEU A 424 5.16 -12.35 -14.84
CA LEU A 424 5.40 -13.81 -14.87
C LEU A 424 4.37 -14.64 -14.10
N ASP A 425 3.65 -14.03 -13.17
CA ASP A 425 2.64 -14.70 -12.35
C ASP A 425 1.33 -15.03 -13.10
N THR A 426 1.19 -14.55 -14.34
CA THR A 426 0.11 -14.94 -15.27
C THR A 426 0.40 -16.25 -15.99
N LEU A 427 1.64 -16.73 -16.00
CA LEU A 427 1.99 -17.98 -16.66
C LEU A 427 1.42 -19.18 -15.91
N THR A 428 0.91 -20.15 -16.66
CA THR A 428 0.58 -21.44 -16.07
C THR A 428 1.86 -22.16 -15.64
N GLY A 429 1.80 -22.98 -14.59
CA GLY A 429 2.98 -23.67 -14.05
C GLY A 429 3.66 -24.68 -14.99
N GLN A 430 3.14 -24.84 -16.21
CA GLN A 430 3.60 -25.77 -17.24
C GLN A 430 4.50 -25.13 -18.30
N SER A 431 4.53 -23.80 -18.43
CA SER A 431 5.35 -23.12 -19.43
C SER A 431 6.84 -23.23 -19.10
N ASP A 432 7.66 -23.56 -20.10
CA ASP A 432 9.12 -23.42 -20.06
C ASP A 432 9.62 -22.19 -20.86
N ASP A 433 10.93 -21.93 -20.83
CA ASP A 433 11.52 -20.77 -21.52
C ASP A 433 11.31 -20.83 -23.05
N GLU A 434 11.20 -22.03 -23.63
CA GLU A 434 10.96 -22.22 -25.06
C GLU A 434 9.48 -22.01 -25.42
N ASP A 435 8.56 -22.33 -24.51
CA ASP A 435 7.14 -22.01 -24.65
C ASP A 435 6.93 -20.50 -24.63
N ILE A 436 7.63 -19.77 -23.76
CA ILE A 436 7.54 -18.29 -23.72
C ILE A 436 8.02 -17.69 -25.04
N LYS A 437 9.14 -18.15 -25.60
CA LYS A 437 9.63 -17.66 -26.91
C LYS A 437 8.67 -17.90 -28.07
N LYS A 438 7.82 -18.93 -27.96
CA LYS A 438 6.79 -19.25 -28.97
C LYS A 438 5.44 -18.63 -28.64
N SER A 439 5.28 -18.11 -27.42
CA SER A 439 4.09 -17.41 -26.99
C SER A 439 3.99 -16.06 -27.71
N LYS A 440 2.83 -15.45 -27.59
CA LYS A 440 2.58 -14.09 -28.07
C LYS A 440 2.59 -13.07 -26.94
N LEU A 441 3.37 -13.36 -25.89
CA LEU A 441 3.61 -12.45 -24.78
C LEU A 441 4.67 -11.42 -25.18
N CYS A 442 4.57 -10.20 -24.66
CA CYS A 442 5.54 -9.16 -24.97
C CYS A 442 6.79 -9.28 -24.11
N GLU A 443 7.93 -9.60 -24.72
CA GLU A 443 9.24 -9.45 -24.08
C GLU A 443 9.73 -7.99 -24.24
N SER A 444 10.10 -7.36 -23.12
CA SER A 444 10.56 -5.97 -23.06
C SER A 444 11.44 -5.79 -21.83
N LEU A 445 12.40 -4.87 -21.88
CA LEU A 445 13.17 -4.48 -20.69
C LEU A 445 12.30 -3.67 -19.73
N VAL A 446 11.34 -2.94 -20.28
CA VAL A 446 10.54 -1.97 -19.54
C VAL A 446 9.05 -2.27 -19.55
N ARG A 447 8.37 -1.81 -18.50
CA ARG A 447 6.91 -1.78 -18.35
C ARG A 447 6.45 -0.38 -17.94
N LEU A 448 5.27 0.01 -18.42
CA LEU A 448 4.62 1.25 -18.05
C LEU A 448 3.14 1.02 -17.80
N GLU A 449 2.70 1.39 -16.61
CA GLU A 449 1.30 1.29 -16.16
C GLU A 449 0.55 2.58 -16.50
N ILE A 450 -0.41 2.50 -17.42
CA ILE A 450 -1.28 3.60 -17.82
C ILE A 450 -2.64 3.45 -17.13
N PRO A 451 -3.00 4.30 -16.15
CA PRO A 451 -4.30 4.23 -15.50
C PRO A 451 -5.39 4.68 -16.47
N VAL A 452 -6.42 3.86 -16.68
CA VAL A 452 -7.54 4.16 -17.61
C VAL A 452 -8.92 4.09 -16.94
N GLY A 453 -8.99 3.57 -15.70
CA GLY A 453 -10.26 3.46 -14.99
C GLY A 453 -10.81 4.83 -14.57
N ASP A 454 -12.07 5.04 -14.93
CA ASP A 454 -12.92 6.17 -14.57
C ASP A 454 -14.39 5.70 -14.51
N SER A 455 -15.31 6.62 -14.23
CA SER A 455 -16.75 6.28 -14.14
C SER A 455 -17.44 6.11 -15.49
N GLN A 456 -16.72 6.22 -16.61
CA GLN A 456 -17.24 6.01 -17.97
C GLN A 456 -16.77 4.68 -18.56
N LEU A 457 -15.79 4.03 -17.91
CA LEU A 457 -15.20 2.79 -18.39
C LEU A 457 -16.14 1.59 -18.22
N ALA A 458 -16.42 0.92 -19.32
CA ALA A 458 -17.02 -0.41 -19.37
C ALA A 458 -16.03 -1.42 -19.96
N ILE A 459 -16.06 -2.65 -19.47
CA ILE A 459 -15.18 -3.73 -19.96
C ILE A 459 -15.99 -4.99 -20.14
N ASN A 460 -15.90 -5.54 -21.35
CA ASN A 460 -16.57 -6.76 -21.75
C ASN A 460 -15.53 -7.83 -22.12
N LEU A 461 -15.78 -9.07 -21.71
CA LEU A 461 -15.05 -10.24 -22.17
C LEU A 461 -15.97 -11.09 -23.06
N THR A 462 -15.54 -11.40 -24.27
CA THR A 462 -16.25 -12.30 -25.18
C THR A 462 -15.44 -13.58 -25.34
N THR A 463 -15.98 -14.70 -24.89
CA THR A 463 -15.35 -16.03 -24.95
C THR A 463 -15.37 -16.62 -26.37
N ASP A 464 -14.57 -17.65 -26.62
CA ASP A 464 -14.44 -18.32 -27.93
C ASP A 464 -15.77 -18.91 -28.46
N ASP A 465 -16.75 -19.18 -27.57
CA ASP A 465 -18.10 -19.62 -27.94
C ASP A 465 -19.08 -18.47 -28.28
N GLY A 466 -18.60 -17.22 -28.22
CA GLY A 466 -19.35 -16.01 -28.53
C GLY A 466 -20.17 -15.44 -27.38
N GLN A 467 -20.06 -15.98 -26.16
CA GLN A 467 -20.73 -15.40 -25.00
C GLN A 467 -20.00 -14.13 -24.50
N THR A 468 -20.74 -13.02 -24.37
CA THR A 468 -20.20 -11.78 -23.81
C THR A 468 -20.57 -11.64 -22.33
N HIS A 469 -19.58 -11.28 -21.51
CA HIS A 469 -19.66 -11.04 -20.09
C HIS A 469 -19.29 -9.60 -19.77
N GLU A 470 -20.19 -8.85 -19.15
CA GLU A 470 -19.95 -7.49 -18.67
C GLU A 470 -19.16 -7.54 -17.36
N VAL A 471 -17.85 -7.41 -17.45
CA VAL A 471 -16.93 -7.56 -16.30
C VAL A 471 -16.84 -6.29 -15.48
N MET A 472 -16.91 -5.11 -16.12
CA MET A 472 -16.93 -3.83 -15.43
C MET A 472 -17.97 -2.89 -16.04
N ILE A 473 -18.68 -2.17 -15.17
CA ILE A 473 -19.65 -1.11 -15.49
C ILE A 473 -19.27 0.11 -14.66
N ASP A 474 -19.21 1.28 -15.29
CA ASP A 474 -18.85 2.55 -14.66
C ASP A 474 -17.53 2.48 -13.84
N GLY A 475 -16.57 1.71 -14.32
CA GLY A 475 -15.27 1.51 -13.68
C GLY A 475 -15.30 0.63 -12.42
N VAL A 476 -16.36 -0.16 -12.20
CA VAL A 476 -16.51 -1.06 -11.05
C VAL A 476 -16.82 -2.49 -11.54
N TYR A 477 -16.25 -3.51 -10.87
CA TYR A 477 -16.50 -4.92 -11.16
C TYR A 477 -17.99 -5.29 -11.07
N ASN A 478 -18.45 -6.11 -12.00
CA ASN A 478 -19.82 -6.63 -12.12
C ASN A 478 -19.84 -8.18 -12.18
N LEU A 479 -19.16 -8.84 -11.23
CA LEU A 479 -18.94 -10.31 -11.19
C LEU A 479 -19.45 -10.99 -9.91
#